data_AF-A0A5C1AJQ6-F1
#
_entry.id   AF-A0A5C1AJQ6-F1
#
_cell.length_a   1.000
_cell.length_b   1.000
_cell.length_c   1.000
_cell.angle_alpha   90.00
_cell.angle_beta   90.00
_cell.angle_gamma   90.00
#
_symmetry.space_group_name_H-M   'P 1'
#
loop_
_entity.id
_entity.type
_entity.pdbx_description
1 polymer ?
#
loop_
_entity_poly.entity_id
_entity_poly.type
_entity_poly.pdbx_seq_one_letter_code
_entity_poly.pdbx_strand_id
1 'polypeptide(L)'
;MAEVEIPNPQEVKEKAENPFTRVIALSVAFYAVGLAIASFGGHNAAKEMMLCKQDEVKAESVSRQEAFNVWNQFQSKSTREALYKNERTQLEAEQKGSPAQFPAYKAELLKQYVEDERRMKVDKDELAGKAKTIQTDGEKKVRDIQEKLDRYQRKDPYFDFAEVAFQLAIVLASVAMLSEKRWAFIVSIVLAIVALVLTLNGFLLLFPIPGLDEGAPGA
;
A
#
# COMPACT_ATOMS: atom_id res chain seq x y z
N MET A 1 49.44 32.84 -14.77
CA MET A 1 48.08 33.32 -14.48
C MET A 1 47.21 32.82 -15.61
N ALA A 2 46.15 32.06 -15.34
CA ALA A 2 45.28 31.54 -16.39
C ALA A 2 44.56 32.73 -17.04
N GLU A 3 44.79 32.90 -18.34
CA GLU A 3 44.16 33.93 -19.14
C GLU A 3 42.66 33.63 -19.17
N VAL A 4 41.87 34.46 -18.47
CA VAL A 4 40.41 34.36 -18.49
C VAL A 4 39.99 34.91 -19.84
N GLU A 5 39.88 34.02 -20.82
CA GLU A 5 39.39 34.32 -22.16
C GLU A 5 37.90 34.69 -22.03
N ILE A 6 37.62 36.00 -22.00
CA ILE A 6 36.26 36.52 -21.92
C ILE A 6 35.59 36.23 -23.28
N PRO A 7 34.51 35.43 -23.34
CA PRO A 7 33.88 35.07 -24.61
C PRO A 7 33.46 36.33 -25.38
N ASN A 8 33.85 36.43 -26.64
CA ASN A 8 33.58 37.59 -27.48
C ASN A 8 32.06 37.75 -27.65
N PRO A 9 31.44 38.90 -27.27
CA PRO A 9 29.97 39.06 -27.28
C PRO A 9 29.30 38.86 -28.64
N GLN A 10 30.06 38.90 -29.74
CA GLN A 10 29.57 38.59 -31.09
C GLN A 10 29.41 37.07 -31.34
N GLU A 11 30.32 36.23 -30.83
CA GLU A 11 30.22 34.75 -31.00
C GLU A 11 29.04 34.15 -30.22
N VAL A 12 28.70 34.75 -29.07
CA VAL A 12 27.53 34.34 -28.28
C VAL A 12 26.23 34.66 -29.01
N LYS A 13 26.19 35.78 -29.76
CA LYS A 13 25.05 36.16 -30.61
C LYS A 13 24.93 35.26 -31.84
N GLU A 14 26.04 34.93 -32.49
CA GLU A 14 26.05 34.09 -33.69
C GLU A 14 25.64 32.63 -33.39
N LYS A 15 26.10 32.06 -32.26
CA LYS A 15 25.62 30.75 -31.78
C LYS A 15 24.14 30.74 -31.40
N ALA A 16 23.60 31.88 -30.93
CA ALA A 16 22.18 32.05 -30.63
C ALA A 16 21.31 32.23 -31.90
N GLU A 17 21.88 32.73 -32.99
CA GLU A 17 21.18 32.94 -34.28
C GLU A 17 21.13 31.68 -35.15
N ASN A 18 21.86 30.61 -34.80
CA ASN A 18 21.81 29.36 -35.56
C ASN A 18 20.40 28.72 -35.54
N PRO A 19 19.77 28.50 -36.70
CA PRO A 19 18.40 27.95 -36.78
C PRO A 19 18.30 26.56 -36.15
N PHE A 20 19.39 25.79 -36.17
CA PHE A 20 19.49 24.47 -35.52
C PHE A 20 19.37 24.56 -33.99
N THR A 21 20.10 25.48 -33.36
CA THR A 21 20.04 25.74 -31.91
C THR A 21 18.62 26.12 -31.47
N ARG A 22 17.92 26.93 -32.28
CA ARG A 22 16.55 27.37 -32.03
C ARG A 22 15.55 26.21 -32.07
N VAL A 23 15.69 25.30 -33.04
CA VAL A 23 14.84 24.10 -33.15
C VAL A 23 15.06 23.17 -31.96
N ILE A 24 16.31 22.97 -31.53
CA ILE A 24 16.60 22.15 -30.35
C ILE A 24 15.99 22.78 -29.09
N ALA A 25 16.19 24.08 -28.87
CA ALA A 25 15.63 24.78 -27.71
C ALA A 25 14.10 24.67 -27.64
N LEU A 26 13.42 24.81 -28.78
CA LEU A 26 11.97 24.68 -28.88
C LEU A 26 11.51 23.23 -28.63
N SER A 27 12.28 22.24 -29.11
CA SER A 27 12.02 20.81 -28.84
C SER A 27 12.18 20.47 -27.36
N VAL A 28 13.20 21.00 -26.68
CA VAL A 28 13.40 20.84 -25.23
C VAL A 28 12.22 21.40 -24.45
N ALA A 29 11.67 22.55 -24.86
CA ALA A 29 10.47 23.11 -24.24
C ALA A 29 9.27 22.15 -24.36
N PHE A 30 9.07 21.52 -25.53
CA PHE A 30 8.05 20.48 -25.70
C PHE A 30 8.30 19.24 -24.84
N TYR A 31 9.55 18.79 -24.73
CA TYR A 31 9.90 17.66 -23.86
C TYR A 31 9.62 17.98 -22.40
N ALA A 32 9.88 19.21 -21.95
CA ALA A 32 9.58 19.65 -20.59
C ALA A 32 8.07 19.66 -20.30
N VAL A 33 7.22 20.03 -21.27
CA VAL A 33 5.76 19.91 -21.13
C VAL A 33 5.34 18.43 -21.03
N GLY A 34 5.90 17.56 -21.87
CA GLY A 34 5.65 16.12 -21.80
C GLY A 34 6.07 15.51 -20.45
N LEU A 35 7.26 15.89 -19.96
CA LEU A 35 7.77 15.53 -18.64
C LEU A 35 6.83 15.97 -17.52
N ALA A 36 6.31 17.20 -17.58
CA ALA A 36 5.38 17.71 -16.57
C ALA A 36 4.06 16.90 -16.54
N ILE A 37 3.54 16.51 -17.71
CA ILE A 37 2.32 15.68 -17.80
C ILE A 37 2.58 14.27 -17.28
N ALA A 38 3.70 13.65 -17.67
CA ALA A 38 4.09 12.32 -17.20
C ALA A 38 4.29 12.30 -15.68
N SER A 39 5.01 13.28 -15.13
CA SER A 39 5.26 13.40 -13.70
C SER A 39 3.99 13.70 -12.90
N PHE A 40 3.04 14.47 -13.46
CA PHE A 40 1.74 14.69 -12.83
C PHE A 40 0.90 13.39 -12.79
N GLY A 41 0.91 12.60 -13.87
CA GLY A 41 0.25 11.30 -13.93
C GLY A 41 0.84 10.29 -12.94
N GLY A 42 2.16 10.15 -12.93
CA GLY A 42 2.90 9.27 -12.01
C GLY A 42 2.67 9.64 -10.55
N HIS A 43 2.80 10.92 -10.18
CA HIS A 43 2.56 11.35 -8.81
C HIS A 43 1.13 11.09 -8.32
N ASN A 44 0.11 11.20 -9.18
CA ASN A 44 -1.26 10.91 -8.78
C ASN A 44 -1.48 9.39 -8.63
N ALA A 45 -0.95 8.57 -9.54
CA ALA A 45 -1.02 7.11 -9.41
C ALA A 45 -0.31 6.61 -8.14
N ALA A 46 0.90 7.11 -7.86
CA ALA A 46 1.65 6.80 -6.66
C ALA A 46 0.92 7.23 -5.37
N LYS A 47 0.27 8.40 -5.36
CA LYS A 47 -0.56 8.85 -4.24
C LYS A 47 -1.77 7.94 -4.02
N GLU A 48 -2.49 7.59 -5.07
CA GLU A 48 -3.65 6.68 -4.96
C GLU A 48 -3.22 5.30 -4.46
N MET A 49 -2.10 4.77 -4.96
CA MET A 49 -1.50 3.53 -4.48
C MET A 49 -1.09 3.62 -3.01
N MET A 50 -0.46 4.73 -2.59
CA MET A 50 -0.07 4.94 -1.19
C MET A 50 -1.28 5.02 -0.27
N LEU A 51 -2.33 5.74 -0.67
CA LEU A 51 -3.58 5.81 0.09
C LEU A 51 -4.23 4.44 0.22
N CYS A 52 -4.27 3.68 -0.87
CA CYS A 52 -4.87 2.35 -0.89
C CYS A 52 -4.08 1.36 -0.01
N LYS A 53 -2.74 1.41 -0.02
CA LYS A 53 -1.87 0.66 0.91
C LYS A 53 -2.12 1.07 2.36
N GLN A 54 -2.31 2.36 2.62
CA GLN A 54 -2.59 2.84 3.95
C GLN A 54 -3.96 2.33 4.45
N ASP A 55 -4.95 2.28 3.57
CA ASP A 55 -6.28 1.75 3.89
C ASP A 55 -6.25 0.23 4.11
N GLU A 56 -5.42 -0.52 3.39
CA GLU A 56 -5.15 -1.95 3.65
C GLU A 56 -4.63 -2.16 5.06
N VAL A 57 -3.55 -1.46 5.44
CA VAL A 57 -2.92 -1.56 6.76
C VAL A 57 -3.89 -1.13 7.86
N LYS A 58 -4.71 -0.10 7.63
CA LYS A 58 -5.75 0.33 8.57
C LYS A 58 -6.82 -0.75 8.73
N ALA A 59 -7.34 -1.32 7.65
CA ALA A 59 -8.36 -2.37 7.71
C ALA A 59 -7.85 -3.62 8.44
N GLU A 60 -6.60 -4.01 8.19
CA GLU A 60 -5.96 -5.13 8.88
C GLU A 60 -5.74 -4.83 10.36
N SER A 61 -5.22 -3.66 10.73
CA SER A 61 -4.99 -3.30 12.13
C SER A 61 -6.28 -3.17 12.94
N VAL A 62 -7.34 -2.59 12.35
CA VAL A 62 -8.65 -2.48 13.01
C VAL A 62 -9.26 -3.87 13.25
N SER A 63 -9.29 -4.74 12.23
CA SER A 63 -9.83 -6.11 12.38
C SER A 63 -9.03 -6.94 13.37
N ARG A 64 -7.69 -6.83 13.36
CA ARG A 64 -6.82 -7.45 14.38
C ARG A 64 -7.16 -6.93 15.78
N GLN A 65 -7.31 -5.62 15.97
CA GLN A 65 -7.63 -5.04 17.27
C GLN A 65 -8.99 -5.52 17.80
N GLU A 66 -10.01 -5.56 16.95
CA GLU A 66 -11.33 -6.08 17.30
C GLU A 66 -11.27 -7.55 17.70
N ALA A 67 -10.55 -8.39 16.94
CA ALA A 67 -10.33 -9.79 17.27
C ALA A 67 -9.58 -9.96 18.61
N PHE A 68 -8.55 -9.15 18.85
CA PHE A 68 -7.82 -9.14 20.13
C PHE A 68 -8.73 -8.76 21.30
N ASN A 69 -9.59 -7.76 21.14
CA ASN A 69 -10.54 -7.36 22.18
C ASN A 69 -11.50 -8.51 22.54
N VAL A 70 -12.02 -9.22 21.54
CA VAL A 70 -12.90 -10.38 21.76
C VAL A 70 -12.14 -11.53 22.42
N TRP A 71 -10.90 -11.79 22.00
CA TRP A 71 -10.06 -12.81 22.64
C TRP A 71 -9.76 -12.48 24.10
N ASN A 72 -9.47 -11.22 24.43
CA ASN A 72 -9.25 -10.78 25.80
C ASN A 72 -10.50 -10.98 26.67
N GLN A 73 -11.69 -10.72 26.12
CA GLN A 73 -12.95 -11.01 26.81
C GLN A 73 -13.15 -12.51 27.03
N PHE A 74 -12.86 -13.33 26.02
CA PHE A 74 -12.91 -14.79 26.13
C PHE A 74 -11.95 -15.31 27.21
N GLN A 75 -10.70 -14.82 27.22
CA GLN A 75 -9.69 -15.17 28.22
C GLN A 75 -10.15 -14.79 29.63
N SER A 76 -10.66 -13.58 29.82
CA SER A 76 -11.18 -13.13 31.12
C SER A 76 -12.33 -14.02 31.62
N LYS A 77 -13.29 -14.35 30.74
CA LYS A 77 -14.38 -15.27 31.09
C LYS A 77 -13.87 -16.68 31.39
N SER A 78 -12.89 -17.17 30.64
CA SER A 78 -12.29 -18.48 30.88
C SER A 78 -11.55 -18.55 32.22
N THR A 79 -10.88 -17.47 32.64
CA THR A 79 -10.27 -17.39 33.98
C THR A 79 -11.34 -17.40 35.09
N ARG A 80 -12.43 -16.65 34.91
CA ARG A 80 -13.56 -16.65 35.88
C ARG A 80 -14.22 -18.03 36.01
N GLU A 81 -14.46 -18.69 34.88
CA GLU A 81 -14.99 -20.06 34.86
C GLU A 81 -14.07 -21.03 35.60
N ALA A 82 -12.76 -20.94 35.38
CA ALA A 82 -11.79 -21.78 36.08
C ALA A 82 -11.82 -21.57 37.60
N LEU A 83 -11.99 -20.33 38.06
CA LEU A 83 -12.13 -20.01 39.49
C LEU A 83 -13.43 -20.62 40.07
N TYR A 84 -14.57 -20.39 39.41
CA TYR A 84 -15.86 -20.92 39.88
C TYR A 84 -15.90 -22.45 39.85
N LYS A 85 -15.28 -23.08 38.86
CA LYS A 85 -15.15 -24.54 38.82
C LYS A 85 -14.34 -25.08 40.00
N ASN A 86 -13.27 -24.39 40.40
CA ASN A 86 -12.50 -24.76 41.59
C ASN A 86 -13.34 -24.63 42.87
N GLU A 87 -14.06 -23.52 43.05
CA GLU A 87 -14.94 -23.30 44.21
C GLU A 87 -16.06 -24.34 44.27
N ARG A 88 -16.72 -24.62 43.13
CA ARG A 88 -17.75 -25.66 43.03
C ARG A 88 -17.20 -27.02 43.42
N THR A 89 -16.02 -27.39 42.91
CA THR A 89 -15.39 -28.68 43.21
C THR A 89 -15.10 -28.83 44.71
N GLN A 90 -14.68 -27.75 45.38
CA GLN A 90 -14.49 -27.74 46.84
C GLN A 90 -15.82 -27.92 47.59
N LEU A 91 -16.88 -27.21 47.19
CA LEU A 91 -18.20 -27.34 47.81
C LEU A 91 -18.81 -28.73 47.59
N GLU A 92 -18.64 -29.32 46.41
CA GLU A 92 -19.07 -30.69 46.12
C GLU A 92 -18.31 -31.73 46.96
N ALA A 93 -16.99 -31.52 47.17
CA ALA A 93 -16.18 -32.38 48.03
C ALA A 93 -16.62 -32.29 49.50
N GLU A 94 -16.90 -31.07 49.99
CA GLU A 94 -17.41 -30.84 51.35
C GLU A 94 -18.79 -31.48 51.56
N GLN A 95 -19.69 -31.35 50.59
CA GLN A 95 -21.02 -31.96 50.63
C GLN A 95 -20.94 -33.50 50.68
N LYS A 96 -20.03 -34.11 49.91
CA LYS A 96 -19.80 -35.56 49.92
C LYS A 96 -19.13 -36.05 51.21
N GLY A 97 -18.23 -35.26 51.78
CA GLY A 97 -17.48 -35.61 52.99
C GLY A 97 -18.30 -35.49 54.29
N SER A 98 -19.28 -34.59 54.36
CA SER A 98 -20.11 -34.39 55.56
C SER A 98 -21.56 -33.99 55.22
N PRO A 99 -22.35 -34.90 54.60
CA PRO A 99 -23.67 -34.57 54.08
C PRO A 99 -24.69 -34.15 55.17
N ALA A 100 -24.56 -34.64 56.40
CA ALA A 100 -25.45 -34.29 57.50
C ALA A 100 -25.20 -32.89 58.11
N GLN A 101 -24.04 -32.28 57.84
CA GLN A 101 -23.65 -30.97 58.36
C GLN A 101 -23.59 -29.89 57.27
N PHE A 102 -24.00 -30.21 56.05
CA PHE A 102 -23.91 -29.28 54.93
C PHE A 102 -24.98 -28.18 55.03
N PRO A 103 -24.60 -26.90 55.23
CA PRO A 103 -25.57 -25.82 55.42
C PRO A 103 -26.41 -25.55 54.17
N ALA A 104 -27.69 -25.24 54.35
CA ALA A 104 -28.62 -24.93 53.25
C ALA A 104 -28.14 -23.77 52.34
N TYR A 105 -27.45 -22.77 52.90
CA TYR A 105 -26.89 -21.67 52.11
C TYR A 105 -25.79 -22.13 51.14
N LYS A 106 -24.96 -23.12 51.51
CA LYS A 106 -23.93 -23.69 50.63
C LYS A 106 -24.54 -24.52 49.50
N ALA A 107 -25.68 -25.16 49.75
CA ALA A 107 -26.43 -25.89 48.73
C ALA A 107 -27.04 -24.96 47.68
N GLU A 108 -27.52 -23.79 48.10
CA GLU A 108 -28.02 -22.77 47.18
C GLU A 108 -26.89 -22.15 46.35
N LEU A 109 -25.75 -21.88 46.98
CA LEU A 109 -24.55 -21.37 46.30
C LEU A 109 -24.01 -22.36 45.25
N LEU A 110 -24.04 -23.66 45.56
CA LEU A 110 -23.67 -24.72 44.62
C LEU A 110 -24.55 -24.72 43.36
N LYS A 111 -25.87 -24.52 43.51
CA LYS A 111 -26.78 -24.39 42.36
C LYS A 111 -26.50 -23.15 41.52
N GLN A 112 -26.18 -22.03 42.17
CA GLN A 112 -25.80 -20.79 41.48
C GLN A 112 -24.55 -20.99 40.62
N TYR A 113 -23.49 -21.61 41.16
CA TYR A 113 -22.29 -21.91 40.37
C TYR A 113 -22.56 -22.83 39.17
N VAL A 114 -23.47 -23.79 39.29
CA VAL A 114 -23.88 -24.67 38.17
C VAL A 114 -24.62 -23.88 37.08
N GLU A 115 -25.52 -22.98 37.48
CA GLU A 115 -26.24 -22.08 36.56
C GLU A 115 -25.28 -21.13 35.84
N ASP A 116 -24.36 -20.50 36.59
CA ASP A 116 -23.38 -19.55 36.07
C ASP A 116 -22.39 -20.21 35.11
N GLU A 117 -21.92 -21.44 35.39
CA GLU A 117 -21.07 -22.18 34.45
C GLU A 117 -21.79 -22.44 33.12
N ARG A 118 -23.08 -22.77 33.17
CA ARG A 118 -23.87 -22.99 31.94
C ARG A 118 -23.98 -21.71 31.12
N ARG A 119 -24.26 -20.58 31.77
CA ARG A 119 -24.33 -19.27 31.11
C ARG A 119 -22.98 -18.88 30.50
N MET A 120 -21.90 -19.08 31.24
CA MET A 120 -20.54 -18.77 30.77
C MET A 120 -20.13 -19.60 29.56
N LYS A 121 -20.54 -20.87 29.46
CA LYS A 121 -20.27 -21.69 28.27
C LYS A 121 -20.94 -21.13 27.03
N VAL A 122 -22.23 -20.80 27.12
CA VAL A 122 -22.97 -20.19 26.00
C VAL A 122 -22.34 -18.86 25.56
N ASP A 123 -22.01 -18.01 26.53
CA ASP A 123 -21.33 -16.73 26.31
C ASP A 123 -19.96 -16.90 25.62
N LYS A 124 -19.20 -17.93 25.97
CA LYS A 124 -17.87 -18.22 25.40
C LYS A 124 -17.99 -18.73 23.96
N ASP A 125 -18.97 -19.56 23.68
CA ASP A 125 -19.25 -20.04 22.31
C ASP A 125 -19.68 -18.88 21.41
N GLU A 126 -20.49 -17.95 21.92
CA GLU A 126 -20.86 -16.73 21.20
C GLU A 126 -19.64 -15.84 20.91
N LEU A 127 -18.75 -15.65 21.89
CA LEU A 127 -17.51 -14.89 21.72
C LEU A 127 -16.55 -15.54 20.71
N ALA A 128 -16.42 -16.87 20.73
CA ALA A 128 -15.64 -17.62 19.76
C ALA A 128 -16.20 -17.45 18.34
N GLY A 129 -17.53 -17.51 18.19
CA GLY A 129 -18.21 -17.23 16.93
C GLY A 129 -17.95 -15.80 16.44
N LYS A 130 -18.09 -14.80 17.31
CA LYS A 130 -17.81 -13.39 17.00
C LYS A 130 -16.37 -13.15 16.54
N ALA A 131 -15.39 -13.76 17.22
CA ALA A 131 -13.99 -13.64 16.83
C ALA A 131 -13.74 -14.18 15.41
N LYS A 132 -14.34 -15.33 15.07
CA LYS A 132 -14.25 -15.91 13.73
C LYS A 132 -14.88 -15.03 12.66
N THR A 133 -16.05 -14.46 12.94
CA THR A 133 -16.73 -13.54 12.01
C THR A 133 -15.90 -12.28 11.76
N ILE A 134 -15.34 -11.66 12.80
CA ILE A 134 -14.47 -10.48 12.68
C ILE A 134 -13.25 -10.78 11.81
N GLN A 135 -12.63 -11.95 12.00
CA GLN A 135 -11.49 -12.37 11.19
C GLN A 135 -11.88 -12.55 9.72
N THR A 136 -12.97 -13.26 9.44
CA THR A 136 -13.45 -13.49 8.07
C THR A 136 -13.86 -12.20 7.36
N ASP A 137 -14.52 -11.28 8.07
CA ASP A 137 -14.93 -9.99 7.50
C ASP A 137 -13.73 -9.05 7.31
N GLY A 138 -12.73 -9.12 8.20
CA GLY A 138 -11.45 -8.43 8.04
C GLY A 138 -10.69 -8.91 6.79
N GLU A 139 -10.57 -10.23 6.61
CA GLU A 139 -9.93 -10.84 5.44
C GLU A 139 -10.60 -10.44 4.12
N LYS A 140 -11.94 -10.42 4.08
CA LYS A 140 -12.68 -9.95 2.90
C LYS A 140 -12.38 -8.49 2.57
N LYS A 141 -12.40 -7.60 3.57
CA LYS A 141 -12.10 -6.18 3.38
C LYS A 141 -10.69 -5.97 2.84
N VAL A 142 -9.71 -6.70 3.36
CA VAL A 142 -8.32 -6.64 2.88
C VAL A 142 -8.23 -7.13 1.45
N ARG A 143 -8.88 -8.24 1.10
CA ARG A 143 -8.89 -8.76 -0.27
C ARG A 143 -9.49 -7.76 -1.27
N ASP A 144 -10.61 -7.13 -0.93
CA ASP A 144 -11.24 -6.13 -1.79
C ASP A 144 -10.34 -4.89 -2.02
N ILE A 145 -9.45 -4.58 -1.07
CA ILE A 145 -8.46 -3.50 -1.19
C ILE A 145 -7.27 -3.97 -2.04
N GLN A 146 -6.77 -5.19 -1.85
CA GLN A 146 -5.69 -5.77 -2.65
C GLN A 146 -6.06 -5.84 -4.14
N GLU A 147 -7.29 -6.25 -4.47
CA GLU A 147 -7.76 -6.26 -5.86
C GLU A 147 -7.76 -4.87 -6.51
N LYS A 148 -7.94 -3.80 -5.71
CA LYS A 148 -7.80 -2.42 -6.19
C LYS A 148 -6.32 -2.04 -6.33
N LEU A 149 -5.49 -2.40 -5.37
CA LEU A 149 -4.05 -2.16 -5.41
C LEU A 149 -3.38 -2.78 -6.62
N ASP A 150 -3.74 -4.01 -6.98
CA ASP A 150 -3.17 -4.70 -8.14
C ASP A 150 -3.41 -3.93 -9.44
N ARG A 151 -4.55 -3.24 -9.56
CA ARG A 151 -4.84 -2.37 -10.71
C ARG A 151 -3.99 -1.10 -10.72
N TYR A 152 -3.66 -0.55 -9.56
CA TYR A 152 -2.83 0.65 -9.44
C TYR A 152 -1.34 0.34 -9.60
N GLN A 153 -0.87 -0.77 -9.05
CA GLN A 153 0.51 -1.24 -9.19
C GLN A 153 0.91 -1.48 -10.65
N ARG A 154 -0.04 -1.90 -11.48
CA ARG A 154 0.20 -2.06 -12.93
C ARG A 154 0.39 -0.73 -13.66
N LYS A 155 -0.06 0.41 -13.12
CA LYS A 155 0.07 1.72 -13.78
C LYS A 155 1.38 2.43 -13.47
N ASP A 156 1.88 2.28 -12.25
CA ASP A 156 3.01 3.04 -11.68
C ASP A 156 4.31 2.95 -12.51
N PRO A 157 4.76 1.75 -12.95
CA PRO A 157 6.04 1.62 -13.64
C PRO A 157 6.10 2.39 -14.97
N TYR A 158 4.98 2.44 -15.71
CA TYR A 158 4.94 3.09 -17.02
C TYR A 158 5.19 4.60 -16.94
N PHE A 159 4.77 5.26 -15.86
CA PHE A 159 5.00 6.68 -15.64
C PHE A 159 6.43 6.98 -15.24
N ASP A 160 7.04 6.16 -14.37
CA ASP A 160 8.44 6.32 -13.97
C ASP A 160 9.39 6.17 -15.16
N PHE A 161 9.18 5.16 -16.02
CA PHE A 161 9.97 4.98 -17.23
C PHE A 161 9.78 6.13 -18.24
N ALA A 162 8.56 6.67 -18.35
CA ALA A 162 8.30 7.83 -19.19
C ALA A 162 9.02 9.09 -18.67
N GLU A 163 9.03 9.32 -17.35
CA GLU A 163 9.71 10.46 -16.73
C GLU A 163 11.22 10.41 -17.00
N VAL A 164 11.84 9.25 -16.77
CA VAL A 164 13.28 9.04 -17.03
C VAL A 164 13.59 9.19 -18.52
N ALA A 165 12.75 8.68 -19.41
CA ALA A 165 12.93 8.82 -20.85
C ALA A 165 12.86 10.29 -21.31
N PHE A 166 11.92 11.08 -20.77
CA PHE A 166 11.88 12.53 -21.06
C PHE A 166 13.10 13.27 -20.52
N GLN A 167 13.58 12.95 -19.32
CA GLN A 167 14.80 13.55 -18.75
C GLN A 167 16.03 13.24 -19.62
N LEU A 168 16.20 11.98 -20.06
CA LEU A 168 17.28 11.60 -20.97
C LEU A 168 17.16 12.29 -22.34
N ALA A 169 15.94 12.46 -22.87
CA ALA A 169 15.71 13.21 -24.11
C ALA A 169 16.16 14.67 -23.98
N ILE A 170 15.87 15.33 -22.85
CA ILE A 170 16.28 16.72 -22.57
C ILE A 170 17.80 16.83 -22.45
N VAL A 171 18.45 15.89 -21.74
CA VAL A 171 19.91 15.87 -21.60
C VAL A 171 20.58 15.67 -22.96
N LEU A 172 20.12 14.71 -23.76
CA LEU A 172 20.66 14.46 -25.10
C LEU A 172 20.43 15.64 -26.05
N ALA A 173 19.27 16.31 -25.98
CA ALA A 173 19.01 17.52 -26.74
C ALA A 173 19.96 18.66 -26.35
N SER A 174 20.24 18.82 -25.06
CA SER A 174 21.21 19.81 -24.55
C SER A 174 22.64 19.50 -25.03
N VAL A 175 23.05 18.22 -25.00
CA VAL A 175 24.35 17.78 -25.53
C VAL A 175 24.43 17.96 -27.05
N ALA A 176 23.35 17.71 -27.78
CA ALA A 176 23.28 17.94 -29.23
C ALA A 176 23.42 19.43 -29.58
N MET A 177 22.88 20.32 -28.75
CA MET A 177 23.04 21.77 -28.88
C MET A 177 24.51 22.18 -28.72
N LEU A 178 25.19 21.67 -27.69
CA LEU A 178 26.60 21.98 -27.39
C LEU A 178 27.58 21.36 -28.39
N SER A 179 27.30 20.15 -28.87
CA SER A 179 28.20 19.38 -29.73
C SER A 179 27.96 19.57 -31.23
N GLU A 180 26.88 20.27 -31.62
CA GLU A 180 26.39 20.45 -33.00
C GLU A 180 26.21 19.13 -33.79
N LYS A 181 26.14 17.99 -33.09
CA LYS A 181 26.01 16.67 -33.71
C LYS A 181 24.54 16.30 -33.93
N ARG A 182 24.12 16.26 -35.20
CA ARG A 182 22.75 15.93 -35.62
C ARG A 182 22.26 14.55 -35.15
N TRP A 183 23.15 13.56 -35.01
CA TRP A 183 22.75 12.23 -34.55
C TRP A 183 22.22 12.25 -33.11
N ALA A 184 22.79 13.06 -32.23
CA ALA A 184 22.36 13.17 -30.84
C ALA A 184 20.95 13.78 -30.74
N PHE A 185 20.60 14.67 -31.66
CA PHE A 185 19.25 15.23 -31.79
C PHE A 185 18.23 14.20 -32.30
N ILE A 186 18.61 13.34 -33.25
CA ILE A 186 17.71 12.27 -33.72
C ILE A 186 17.43 11.27 -32.59
N VAL A 187 18.46 10.89 -31.82
CA VAL A 187 18.29 10.00 -30.68
C VAL A 187 17.37 10.63 -29.61
N SER A 188 17.48 11.93 -29.36
CA SER A 188 16.59 12.60 -28.40
C SER A 188 15.13 12.63 -28.87
N ILE A 189 14.87 12.83 -30.16
CA ILE A 189 13.52 12.73 -30.74
C ILE A 189 12.95 11.32 -30.57
N VAL A 190 13.74 10.29 -30.88
CA VAL A 190 13.30 8.89 -30.71
C VAL A 190 12.95 8.62 -29.25
N LEU A 191 13.80 9.05 -28.31
CA LEU A 191 13.51 8.91 -26.88
C LEU A 191 12.24 9.64 -26.47
N ALA A 192 12.02 10.86 -26.97
CA ALA A 192 10.82 11.64 -26.66
C ALA A 192 9.54 10.99 -27.21
N ILE A 193 9.59 10.37 -28.40
CA ILE A 193 8.46 9.61 -28.94
C ILE A 193 8.18 8.37 -28.08
N VAL A 194 9.21 7.64 -27.68
CA VAL A 194 9.05 6.49 -26.77
C VAL A 194 8.45 6.93 -25.44
N ALA A 195 8.93 8.04 -24.87
CA ALA A 195 8.39 8.61 -23.63
C ALA A 195 6.92 9.02 -23.76
N LEU A 196 6.54 9.62 -24.89
CA LEU A 196 5.15 9.98 -25.18
C LEU A 196 4.25 8.74 -25.27
N VAL A 197 4.71 7.68 -25.96
CA VAL A 197 3.99 6.41 -26.07
C VAL A 197 3.85 5.75 -24.69
N LEU A 198 4.91 5.74 -23.88
CA LEU A 198 4.86 5.23 -22.50
C LEU A 198 3.89 6.03 -21.62
N THR A 199 3.88 7.36 -21.74
CA THR A 199 2.95 8.23 -21.00
C THR A 199 1.50 7.93 -21.40
N LEU A 200 1.22 7.84 -22.70
CA LEU A 200 -0.12 7.49 -23.20
C LEU A 200 -0.53 6.07 -22.78
N ASN A 201 0.40 5.12 -22.78
CA ASN A 201 0.14 3.75 -22.32
C ASN A 201 -0.10 3.69 -20.79
N GLY A 202 0.60 4.51 -20.00
CA GLY A 202 0.35 4.64 -18.56
C GLY A 202 -1.05 5.17 -18.25
N PHE A 203 -1.58 6.09 -19.08
CA PHE A 203 -2.95 6.59 -18.96
C PHE A 203 -4.01 5.60 -19.44
N LEU A 204 -3.76 4.89 -20.56
CA LEU A 204 -4.78 4.10 -21.25
C LEU A 204 -4.69 2.58 -21.04
N LEU A 205 -3.59 2.05 -20.46
CA LEU A 205 -3.33 0.61 -20.27
C LEU A 205 -3.61 -0.23 -21.54
N LEU A 206 -3.29 0.30 -22.73
CA LEU A 206 -3.68 -0.30 -24.00
C LEU A 206 -2.84 -1.51 -24.40
N PHE A 207 -1.57 -1.59 -23.96
CA PHE A 207 -0.68 -2.72 -24.26
C PHE A 207 0.08 -3.19 -23.00
N PRO A 208 -0.09 -4.46 -22.57
CA PRO A 208 0.80 -5.09 -21.61
C PRO A 208 2.15 -5.35 -22.29
N ILE A 209 3.23 -4.73 -21.81
CA ILE A 209 4.58 -4.96 -22.33
C ILE A 209 5.20 -6.09 -21.50
N PRO A 210 5.56 -7.25 -22.11
CA PRO A 210 6.19 -8.34 -21.38
C PRO A 210 7.54 -7.87 -20.81
N GLY A 211 7.70 -8.00 -19.48
CA GLY A 211 8.88 -7.58 -18.71
C GLY A 211 8.67 -6.41 -17.75
N LEU A 212 7.62 -5.58 -17.92
CA LEU A 212 7.21 -4.55 -16.94
C LEU A 212 6.06 -5.02 -16.03
N ASP A 213 5.24 -5.94 -16.53
CA ASP A 213 4.12 -6.53 -15.77
C ASP A 213 4.54 -7.70 -14.86
N GLU A 214 5.76 -8.25 -15.01
CA GLU A 214 6.25 -9.40 -14.21
C GLU A 214 6.55 -9.07 -12.75
N GLY A 215 6.57 -7.78 -12.38
CA GLY A 215 6.71 -7.34 -10.99
C GLY A 215 5.42 -7.40 -10.17
N ALA A 216 4.26 -7.67 -10.80
CA ALA A 216 3.00 -7.85 -10.09
C ALA A 216 2.94 -9.27 -9.51
N PRO A 217 2.86 -9.46 -8.18
CA PRO A 217 2.70 -10.79 -7.60
C PRO A 217 1.31 -11.33 -7.98
N GLY A 218 1.25 -12.15 -9.02
CA GLY A 218 0.00 -12.73 -9.50
C GLY A 218 0.03 -13.37 -10.89
N ALA A 219 1.19 -13.89 -11.32
CA ALA A 219 1.26 -14.96 -12.31
C ALA A 219 1.62 -16.27 -11.59
#